data_AF-A0A3D0PC70-F1
#
_entry.id   AF-A0A3D0PC70-F1
#
_cell.length_a   1.000
_cell.length_b   1.000
_cell.length_c   1.000
_cell.angle_alpha   90.00
_cell.angle_beta   90.00
_cell.angle_gamma   90.00
#
_symmetry.space_group_name_H-M   'P 1'
#
loop_
_entity.id
_entity.type
_entity.pdbx_description
1 polymer ?
#
loop_
_entity_poly.entity_id
_entity_poly.type
_entity_poly.pdbx_seq_one_letter_code
_entity_poly.pdbx_strand_id
1 'polypeptide(L)'
;WFCTHKLFWNSTNPFPHRVFRWRHCSGDEVLALMSAPIGTSGDPLAMATYSQQWQQSTGIPQGLWLPGVGDHGGGPSQEMLEQLQLWQEQPLSAPTEFGTVRSYLNELEAHQGQLPLWRDELYLELHRGCATSRPDQKRHNRTLERLLLEADLAQALSGQQPSGQEQWRTLLFQQFHDILPGTSVPEVFEQAEPQWRQARRLSRQRRDQALAALLPLKSQQQQQWWVANLLPTIQGSAVVRLPSPPDGQTWCDHAGAVPVQPARSGGCWLQIQSSEDVGAQRLVLGSAAETSAKAQGEVSLDRDDNGELWLSNGHLQAKLGPKGVEQLQQRRGDGWGEPLLAEAMALRRYGDRGEFWDAWDIASDYTGHALPMRWEAEEEQLESGPLCTQLRWRGHCGQSPLQLSVRLQAGSPWLELIITAQWRQLHELLRCEWALNQPGHFWSADTPGGVQERSSRPRTPREQARWEATAISWLWGGTNQAGLAVLLDGPQGVSGNNNGLGVSLLRGPTWPDPSADQGWHRLRMALMPTTGSWHHAAVAAQARRFRQPLWRHPAAAGPAERRSWLAWPDPHQHWLGFDSAADGGLQWQTQNLSPCRSQWPAASGPWQIKRWPWGMAQSS
;
A
#
# COMPACT_ATOMS: atom_id res chain seq x y z
N TRP A 1 23.85 -9.50 5.97
CA TRP A 1 24.40 -8.39 5.18
C TRP A 1 23.33 -7.78 4.28
N PHE A 2 23.36 -6.47 4.10
CA PHE A 2 22.61 -5.70 3.10
C PHE A 2 23.60 -4.90 2.25
N CYS A 3 23.51 -5.00 0.93
CA CYS A 3 24.42 -4.29 0.02
C CYS A 3 23.60 -3.35 -0.89
N THR A 4 24.04 -2.11 -1.05
CA THR A 4 23.34 -1.10 -1.87
C THR A 4 24.30 -0.15 -2.57
N HIS A 5 23.97 0.29 -3.78
CA HIS A 5 24.70 1.34 -4.51
C HIS A 5 23.91 2.66 -4.59
N LYS A 6 22.56 2.62 -4.57
CA LYS A 6 21.75 3.80 -4.93
C LYS A 6 21.93 5.01 -4.01
N LEU A 7 22.34 4.82 -2.76
CA LEU A 7 22.58 5.93 -1.82
C LEU A 7 23.74 6.85 -2.21
N PHE A 8 24.59 6.45 -3.17
CA PHE A 8 25.56 7.36 -3.77
C PHE A 8 24.89 8.50 -4.58
N TRP A 9 23.64 8.30 -5.00
CA TRP A 9 22.91 9.21 -5.89
C TRP A 9 22.01 10.18 -5.15
N ASN A 10 22.16 10.31 -3.83
CA ASN A 10 21.44 11.34 -3.09
C ASN A 10 21.74 12.72 -3.68
N SER A 11 20.68 13.43 -4.08
CA SER A 11 20.79 14.70 -4.80
C SER A 11 21.44 15.81 -3.98
N THR A 12 21.15 15.90 -2.68
CA THR A 12 21.57 17.03 -1.84
C THR A 12 22.48 16.59 -0.70
N ASN A 13 22.13 15.51 0.01
CA ASN A 13 22.87 15.07 1.19
C ASN A 13 23.58 13.73 0.95
N PRO A 14 24.92 13.75 0.77
CA PRO A 14 25.71 12.53 0.73
C PRO A 14 25.46 11.66 1.96
N PHE A 15 25.28 10.35 1.72
CA PHE A 15 25.16 9.39 2.80
C PHE A 15 26.50 9.25 3.54
N PRO A 16 26.53 9.24 4.88
CA PRO A 16 27.77 9.47 5.63
C PRO A 16 28.63 8.22 5.85
N HIS A 17 28.14 7.02 5.54
CA HIS A 17 28.83 5.77 5.90
C HIS A 17 28.95 4.81 4.72
N ARG A 18 30.14 4.23 4.53
CA ARG A 18 30.36 3.18 3.49
C ARG A 18 30.08 1.78 3.99
N VAL A 19 30.41 1.49 5.24
CA VAL A 19 30.08 0.24 5.94
C VAL A 19 29.56 0.58 7.33
N PHE A 20 28.42 0.01 7.70
CA PHE A 20 27.70 0.42 8.89
C PHE A 20 26.77 -0.67 9.41
N ARG A 21 26.34 -0.53 10.65
CA ARG A 21 25.27 -1.32 11.26
C ARG A 21 23.94 -0.63 10.97
N TRP A 22 23.00 -1.31 10.35
CA TRP A 22 21.67 -0.77 10.08
C TRP A 22 20.66 -1.44 11.00
N ARG A 23 20.00 -0.63 11.85
CA ARG A 23 19.05 -1.13 12.84
C ARG A 23 17.62 -0.70 12.51
N HIS A 24 16.75 -1.70 12.42
CA HIS A 24 15.31 -1.53 12.27
C HIS A 24 14.68 -1.07 13.59
N CYS A 25 13.46 -0.52 13.55
CA CYS A 25 12.74 -0.08 14.75
C CYS A 25 12.38 -1.23 15.71
N SER A 26 12.37 -2.49 15.25
CA SER A 26 12.26 -3.68 16.10
C SER A 26 13.47 -3.91 17.00
N GLY A 27 14.61 -3.27 16.69
CA GLY A 27 15.89 -3.50 17.34
C GLY A 27 16.79 -4.49 16.60
N ASP A 28 16.25 -5.23 15.62
CA ASP A 28 17.04 -6.11 14.75
C ASP A 28 18.02 -5.32 13.90
N GLU A 29 19.16 -5.94 13.62
CA GLU A 29 20.28 -5.27 12.99
C GLU A 29 20.87 -6.12 11.87
N VAL A 30 21.26 -5.46 10.79
CA VAL A 30 22.03 -6.06 9.70
C VAL A 30 23.28 -5.22 9.46
N LEU A 31 24.39 -5.89 9.16
CA LEU A 31 25.56 -5.22 8.59
C LEU A 31 25.23 -4.75 7.17
N ALA A 32 25.56 -3.51 6.86
CA ALA A 32 25.26 -2.86 5.60
C ALA A 32 26.54 -2.35 4.93
N LEU A 33 26.62 -2.54 3.62
CA LEU A 33 27.70 -2.10 2.75
C LEU A 33 27.13 -1.22 1.63
N MET A 34 27.59 0.03 1.53
CA MET A 34 27.52 0.77 0.28
C MET A 34 28.54 0.14 -0.68
N SER A 35 28.06 -0.49 -1.74
CA SER A 35 28.90 -1.24 -2.66
C SER A 35 29.92 -0.34 -3.36
N ALA A 36 30.94 -0.96 -3.96
CA ALA A 36 31.83 -0.29 -4.88
C ALA A 36 31.04 0.44 -6.00
N PRO A 37 31.65 1.44 -6.65
CA PRO A 37 31.13 2.00 -7.89
C PRO A 37 30.83 0.91 -8.91
N ILE A 38 29.71 1.04 -9.61
CA ILE A 38 29.27 0.14 -10.69
C ILE A 38 29.69 0.72 -12.04
N GLY A 39 29.78 -0.13 -13.08
CA GLY A 39 30.15 0.33 -14.43
C GLY A 39 31.63 0.74 -14.55
N THR A 40 32.51 0.14 -13.74
CA THR A 40 33.94 0.47 -13.73
C THR A 40 34.77 -0.51 -14.55
N SER A 41 35.97 -0.08 -14.95
CA SER A 41 36.98 -0.89 -15.63
C SER A 41 38.15 -1.25 -14.70
N GLY A 42 39.20 -1.85 -15.27
CA GLY A 42 40.48 -2.01 -14.59
C GLY A 42 41.35 -0.75 -14.67
N ASP A 43 40.82 0.45 -14.45
CA ASP A 43 41.63 1.68 -14.41
C ASP A 43 42.40 1.78 -13.06
N PRO A 44 43.74 1.73 -13.07
CA PRO A 44 44.54 1.68 -11.85
C PRO A 44 44.44 2.99 -11.04
N LEU A 45 44.23 4.14 -11.69
CA LEU A 45 44.10 5.42 -10.99
C LEU A 45 42.76 5.52 -10.27
N ALA A 46 41.69 5.07 -10.93
CA ALA A 46 40.35 5.02 -10.33
C ALA A 46 40.33 4.06 -9.12
N MET A 47 40.95 2.89 -9.26
CA MET A 47 41.08 1.90 -8.19
C MET A 47 41.87 2.45 -6.99
N ALA A 48 43.02 3.08 -7.24
CA ALA A 48 43.84 3.67 -6.19
C ALA A 48 43.11 4.81 -5.46
N THR A 49 42.42 5.68 -6.22
CA THR A 49 41.61 6.78 -5.67
C THR A 49 40.50 6.24 -4.78
N TYR A 50 39.77 5.23 -5.26
CA TYR A 50 38.71 4.59 -4.48
C TYR A 50 39.24 3.95 -3.20
N SER A 51 40.36 3.22 -3.28
CA SER A 51 40.98 2.57 -2.11
C SER A 51 41.33 3.59 -1.02
N GLN A 52 41.94 4.72 -1.40
CA GLN A 52 42.24 5.80 -0.45
C GLN A 52 40.97 6.39 0.19
N GLN A 53 39.93 6.67 -0.60
CA GLN A 53 38.66 7.19 -0.08
C GLN A 53 37.95 6.18 0.83
N TRP A 54 38.01 4.89 0.47
CA TRP A 54 37.48 3.80 1.28
C TRP A 54 38.18 3.74 2.64
N GLN A 55 39.51 3.71 2.66
CA GLN A 55 40.28 3.68 3.90
C GLN A 55 40.05 4.93 4.75
N GLN A 56 40.00 6.12 4.14
CA GLN A 56 39.71 7.37 4.86
C GLN A 56 38.32 7.38 5.51
N SER A 57 37.32 6.82 4.83
CA SER A 57 35.92 6.86 5.31
C SER A 57 35.58 5.72 6.27
N THR A 58 36.32 4.60 6.23
CA THR A 58 36.00 3.38 6.99
C THR A 58 37.06 2.99 8.01
N GLY A 59 38.30 3.48 7.85
CA GLY A 59 39.47 2.99 8.58
C GLY A 59 39.97 1.62 8.09
N ILE A 60 39.32 0.99 7.11
CA ILE A 60 39.64 -0.36 6.62
C ILE A 60 40.51 -0.23 5.36
N PRO A 61 41.70 -0.87 5.31
CA PRO A 61 42.63 -0.68 4.19
C PRO A 61 42.17 -1.36 2.89
N GLN A 62 41.35 -2.41 2.98
CA GLN A 62 40.90 -3.20 1.83
C GLN A 62 39.49 -2.80 1.41
N GLY A 63 39.36 -2.28 0.19
CA GLY A 63 38.09 -1.92 -0.44
C GLY A 63 37.68 -2.92 -1.52
N LEU A 64 36.37 -3.12 -1.69
CA LEU A 64 35.81 -3.90 -2.80
C LEU A 64 35.87 -3.10 -4.12
N TRP A 65 36.28 -3.73 -5.23
CA TRP A 65 36.19 -3.17 -6.58
C TRP A 65 35.35 -4.10 -7.49
N LEU A 66 34.48 -3.53 -8.34
CA LEU A 66 33.52 -4.29 -9.14
C LEU A 66 33.62 -3.91 -10.63
N PRO A 67 34.53 -4.52 -11.41
CA PRO A 67 34.61 -4.27 -12.84
C PRO A 67 33.36 -4.81 -13.55
N GLY A 68 32.85 -4.06 -14.53
CA GLY A 68 31.65 -4.44 -15.28
C GLY A 68 31.09 -3.29 -16.09
N VAL A 69 30.09 -3.60 -16.92
CA VAL A 69 29.57 -2.64 -17.89
C VAL A 69 28.47 -1.74 -17.27
N GLY A 70 27.78 -2.20 -16.22
CA GLY A 70 26.82 -1.37 -15.46
C GLY A 70 25.34 -1.60 -15.83
N ASP A 71 24.57 -0.50 -15.91
CA ASP A 71 23.10 -0.49 -15.84
C ASP A 71 22.34 -1.16 -17.00
N HIS A 72 22.98 -1.45 -18.14
CA HIS A 72 22.39 -2.22 -19.25
C HIS A 72 22.65 -3.73 -19.17
N GLY A 73 23.21 -4.22 -18.05
CA GLY A 73 23.63 -5.60 -17.88
C GLY A 73 25.01 -5.90 -18.48
N GLY A 74 25.64 -6.98 -18.00
CA GLY A 74 26.97 -7.43 -18.43
C GLY A 74 27.98 -7.47 -17.29
N GLY A 75 28.65 -8.63 -17.13
CA GLY A 75 29.81 -8.77 -16.25
C GLY A 75 31.06 -8.07 -16.80
N PRO A 76 32.22 -8.21 -16.14
CA PRO A 76 33.48 -7.68 -16.66
C PRO A 76 33.78 -8.26 -18.05
N SER A 77 34.24 -7.42 -18.98
CA SER A 77 34.74 -7.88 -20.27
C SER A 77 36.09 -8.57 -20.12
N GLN A 78 36.48 -9.38 -21.11
CA GLN A 78 37.81 -9.99 -21.13
C GLN A 78 38.92 -8.93 -21.07
N GLU A 79 38.78 -7.83 -21.82
CA GLU A 79 39.72 -6.71 -21.81
C GLU A 79 39.88 -6.09 -20.40
N MET A 80 38.78 -5.94 -19.65
CA MET A 80 38.85 -5.44 -18.28
C MET A 80 39.64 -6.39 -17.37
N LEU A 81 39.52 -7.70 -17.56
CA LEU A 81 40.27 -8.69 -16.80
C LEU A 81 41.75 -8.69 -17.18
N GLU A 82 42.06 -8.56 -18.47
CA GLU A 82 43.44 -8.42 -18.98
C GLU A 82 44.10 -7.15 -18.43
N GLN A 83 43.38 -6.03 -18.40
CA GLN A 83 43.84 -4.78 -17.75
C GLN A 83 44.19 -5.02 -16.28
N LEU A 84 43.28 -5.64 -15.51
CA LEU A 84 43.53 -5.94 -14.09
C LEU A 84 44.77 -6.83 -13.90
N GLN A 85 44.97 -7.82 -14.78
CA GLN A 85 46.15 -8.69 -14.72
C GLN A 85 47.44 -7.93 -15.02
N LEU A 86 47.45 -7.03 -16.01
CA LEU A 86 48.61 -6.19 -16.32
C LEU A 86 49.07 -5.35 -15.13
N TRP A 87 48.14 -4.89 -14.29
CA TRP A 87 48.47 -4.08 -13.13
C TRP A 87 49.04 -4.88 -11.96
N GLN A 88 48.78 -6.20 -11.85
CA GLN A 88 49.30 -7.00 -10.73
C GLN A 88 50.83 -7.00 -10.66
N GLU A 89 51.49 -6.86 -11.80
CA GLU A 89 52.96 -6.87 -11.91
C GLU A 89 53.58 -5.47 -11.81
N GLN A 90 52.77 -4.41 -11.69
CA GLN A 90 53.27 -3.03 -11.67
C GLN A 90 53.55 -2.55 -10.24
N PRO A 91 54.75 -2.05 -9.91
CA PRO A 91 55.07 -1.60 -8.55
C PRO A 91 54.29 -0.38 -8.05
N LEU A 92 53.70 0.40 -8.96
CA LEU A 92 52.99 1.65 -8.66
C LEU A 92 51.47 1.49 -8.61
N SER A 93 50.92 0.33 -8.96
CA SER A 93 49.49 0.05 -8.83
C SER A 93 49.15 -0.40 -7.41
N ALA A 94 47.89 -0.20 -7.02
CA ALA A 94 47.38 -0.78 -5.78
C ALA A 94 47.33 -2.32 -5.91
N PRO A 95 47.79 -3.07 -4.89
CA PRO A 95 47.70 -4.53 -4.92
C PRO A 95 46.23 -4.96 -4.97
N THR A 96 45.94 -5.93 -5.82
CA THR A 96 44.58 -6.46 -6.01
C THR A 96 44.56 -7.97 -5.86
N GLU A 97 43.48 -8.47 -5.25
CA GLU A 97 43.21 -9.90 -5.11
C GLU A 97 41.82 -10.22 -5.66
N PHE A 98 41.74 -11.25 -6.52
CA PHE A 98 40.45 -11.74 -6.98
C PHE A 98 39.80 -12.59 -5.89
N GLY A 99 38.54 -12.29 -5.57
CA GLY A 99 37.79 -13.00 -4.55
C GLY A 99 36.29 -12.94 -4.80
N THR A 100 35.53 -13.39 -3.80
CA THR A 100 34.07 -13.30 -3.81
C THR A 100 33.61 -12.20 -2.88
N VAL A 101 32.50 -11.53 -3.22
CA VAL A 101 31.85 -10.56 -2.33
C VAL A 101 31.57 -11.21 -0.96
N ARG A 102 31.21 -12.50 -0.91
CA ARG A 102 30.97 -13.21 0.34
C ARG A 102 32.22 -13.31 1.23
N SER A 103 33.39 -13.63 0.67
CA SER A 103 34.64 -13.64 1.44
C SER A 103 34.95 -12.28 2.03
N TYR A 104 34.86 -11.24 1.19
CA TYR A 104 35.09 -9.87 1.61
C TYR A 104 34.12 -9.42 2.73
N LEU A 105 32.83 -9.75 2.60
CA LEU A 105 31.86 -9.46 3.65
C LEU A 105 32.18 -10.17 4.96
N ASN A 106 32.63 -11.43 4.92
CA ASN A 106 33.02 -12.15 6.14
C ASN A 106 34.23 -11.49 6.84
N GLU A 107 35.19 -10.97 6.08
CA GLU A 107 36.34 -10.23 6.64
C GLU A 107 35.89 -8.95 7.35
N LEU A 108 34.89 -8.25 6.80
CA LEU A 108 34.32 -7.05 7.41
C LEU A 108 33.59 -7.32 8.74
N GLU A 109 33.15 -8.55 9.03
CA GLU A 109 32.46 -8.89 10.27
C GLU A 109 33.35 -8.68 11.51
N ALA A 110 34.66 -8.86 11.36
CA ALA A 110 35.63 -8.59 12.43
C ALA A 110 35.62 -7.12 12.90
N HIS A 111 35.15 -6.20 12.05
CA HIS A 111 35.07 -4.77 12.34
C HIS A 111 33.73 -4.34 12.94
N GLN A 112 32.73 -5.23 13.09
CA GLN A 112 31.37 -4.90 13.51
C GLN A 112 31.31 -4.03 14.78
N GLY A 113 32.18 -4.27 15.75
CA GLY A 113 32.22 -3.51 17.01
C GLY A 113 32.55 -2.02 16.86
N GLN A 114 33.19 -1.63 15.75
CA GLN A 114 33.67 -0.27 15.48
C GLN A 114 32.80 0.47 14.44
N LEU A 115 31.91 -0.26 13.75
CA LEU A 115 31.10 0.30 12.68
C LEU A 115 30.04 1.30 13.22
N PRO A 116 29.79 2.41 12.50
CA PRO A 116 28.76 3.36 12.87
C PRO A 116 27.37 2.71 12.78
N LEU A 117 26.43 3.21 13.59
CA LEU A 117 25.07 2.69 13.67
C LEU A 117 24.07 3.67 13.03
N TRP A 118 23.39 3.22 11.98
CA TRP A 118 22.29 3.94 11.34
C TRP A 118 20.94 3.43 11.89
N ARG A 119 20.13 4.34 12.47
CA ARG A 119 18.83 4.04 13.09
C ARG A 119 17.68 4.80 12.41
N ASP A 120 17.65 4.72 11.08
CA ASP A 120 16.61 5.37 10.29
C ASP A 120 16.42 4.60 8.97
N GLU A 121 15.43 5.00 8.20
CA GLU A 121 15.31 4.56 6.81
C GLU A 121 16.54 4.98 5.99
N LEU A 122 16.84 4.20 4.95
CA LEU A 122 17.82 4.56 3.92
C LEU A 122 17.10 5.32 2.82
N TYR A 123 16.68 6.55 3.13
CA TYR A 123 15.94 7.40 2.20
C TYR A 123 16.81 7.83 1.02
N LEU A 124 16.38 7.49 -0.19
CA LEU A 124 17.01 7.93 -1.44
C LEU A 124 16.45 9.30 -1.82
N GLU A 125 17.31 10.30 -1.95
CA GLU A 125 16.93 11.67 -2.28
C GLU A 125 16.72 11.89 -3.79
N LEU A 126 16.37 10.83 -4.51
CA LEU A 126 16.15 10.76 -5.94
C LEU A 126 15.07 9.71 -6.21
N HIS A 127 14.50 9.73 -7.40
CA HIS A 127 13.48 8.82 -7.89
C HIS A 127 12.15 8.86 -7.10
N ARG A 128 11.73 10.05 -6.66
CA ARG A 128 10.51 10.24 -5.85
C ARG A 128 9.20 10.04 -6.62
N GLY A 129 9.23 10.17 -7.94
CA GLY A 129 8.11 9.92 -8.85
C GLY A 129 7.73 8.45 -9.01
N CYS A 130 8.65 7.52 -8.75
CA CYS A 130 8.44 6.07 -8.82
C CYS A 130 7.23 5.56 -8.05
N ALA A 131 6.87 6.21 -6.94
CA ALA A 131 5.71 5.83 -6.13
C ALA A 131 4.37 6.19 -6.78
N THR A 132 4.36 7.14 -7.72
CA THR A 132 3.14 7.68 -8.35
C THR A 132 2.98 7.24 -9.81
N SER A 133 4.07 7.14 -10.57
CA SER A 133 4.06 6.73 -11.98
C SER A 133 3.45 5.33 -12.15
N ARG A 134 2.73 5.06 -13.25
CA ARG A 134 2.11 3.75 -13.55
C ARG A 134 1.22 3.17 -12.43
N PRO A 135 0.17 3.89 -12.00
CA PRO A 135 -0.75 3.40 -10.97
C PRO A 135 -1.58 2.18 -11.43
N ASP A 136 -1.66 1.92 -12.74
CA ASP A 136 -2.21 0.72 -13.33
C ASP A 136 -1.39 -0.54 -12.96
N GLN A 137 -0.07 -0.48 -13.08
CA GLN A 137 0.84 -1.58 -12.72
C GLN A 137 0.79 -1.86 -11.21
N LYS A 138 0.83 -0.80 -10.40
CA LYS A 138 0.70 -0.90 -8.93
C LYS A 138 -0.62 -1.52 -8.48
N ARG A 139 -1.70 -1.26 -9.23
CA ARG A 139 -3.02 -1.89 -9.00
C ARG A 139 -3.02 -3.38 -9.33
N HIS A 140 -2.37 -3.79 -10.42
CA HIS A 140 -2.20 -5.22 -10.73
C HIS A 140 -1.40 -5.92 -9.65
N ASN A 141 -0.25 -5.36 -9.26
CA ASN A 141 0.61 -5.88 -8.19
C ASN A 141 -0.20 -6.15 -6.92
N ARG A 142 -0.84 -5.11 -6.38
CA ARG A 142 -1.66 -5.24 -5.16
C ARG A 142 -2.79 -6.27 -5.31
N THR A 143 -3.47 -6.27 -6.46
CA THR A 143 -4.59 -7.19 -6.68
C THR A 143 -4.10 -8.63 -6.71
N LEU A 144 -2.95 -8.89 -7.32
CA LEU A 144 -2.37 -10.22 -7.40
C LEU A 144 -1.81 -10.67 -6.05
N GLU A 145 -1.12 -9.81 -5.28
CA GLU A 145 -0.72 -10.07 -3.89
C GLU A 145 -1.91 -10.58 -3.06
N ARG A 146 -3.02 -9.83 -3.07
CA ARG A 146 -4.23 -10.21 -2.34
C ARG A 146 -4.81 -11.55 -2.83
N LEU A 147 -4.93 -11.72 -4.14
CA LEU A 147 -5.52 -12.94 -4.71
C LEU A 147 -4.69 -14.19 -4.45
N LEU A 148 -3.36 -14.07 -4.41
CA LEU A 148 -2.48 -15.18 -4.05
C LEU A 148 -2.66 -15.56 -2.58
N LEU A 149 -2.65 -14.57 -1.69
CA LEU A 149 -2.93 -14.78 -0.28
C LEU A 149 -4.31 -15.42 -0.03
N GLU A 150 -5.37 -14.94 -0.70
CA GLU A 150 -6.71 -15.54 -0.63
C GLU A 150 -6.72 -16.98 -1.16
N ALA A 151 -6.04 -17.26 -2.28
CA ALA A 151 -5.99 -18.57 -2.89
C ALA A 151 -5.24 -19.59 -2.02
N ASP A 152 -4.08 -19.18 -1.49
CA ASP A 152 -3.25 -20.03 -0.65
C ASP A 152 -3.95 -20.33 0.69
N LEU A 153 -4.64 -19.35 1.28
CA LEU A 153 -5.49 -19.59 2.46
C LEU A 153 -6.67 -20.53 2.15
N ALA A 154 -7.39 -20.32 1.05
CA ALA A 154 -8.50 -21.19 0.67
C ALA A 154 -8.04 -22.64 0.47
N GLN A 155 -6.88 -22.85 -0.19
CA GLN A 155 -6.27 -24.16 -0.35
C GLN A 155 -5.92 -24.78 0.99
N ALA A 156 -5.21 -24.04 1.84
CA ALA A 156 -4.84 -24.46 3.19
C ALA A 156 -6.06 -24.92 4.01
N LEU A 157 -7.13 -24.12 4.03
CA LEU A 157 -8.37 -24.45 4.74
C LEU A 157 -9.07 -25.69 4.18
N SER A 158 -8.96 -25.93 2.87
CA SER A 158 -9.50 -27.13 2.21
C SER A 158 -8.60 -28.38 2.32
N GLY A 159 -7.50 -28.30 3.07
CA GLY A 159 -6.53 -29.40 3.20
C GLY A 159 -5.62 -29.60 1.98
N GLN A 160 -5.54 -28.61 1.08
CA GLN A 160 -4.70 -28.63 -0.11
C GLN A 160 -3.42 -27.82 0.13
N GLN A 161 -2.31 -28.26 -0.47
CA GLN A 161 -1.07 -27.49 -0.47
C GLN A 161 -1.16 -26.29 -1.45
N PRO A 162 -0.57 -25.13 -1.11
CA PRO A 162 -0.49 -23.99 -2.03
C PRO A 162 0.18 -24.38 -3.35
N SER A 163 -0.53 -24.21 -4.47
CA SER A 163 -0.06 -24.59 -5.81
C SER A 163 0.36 -23.42 -6.70
N GLY A 164 0.59 -22.24 -6.11
CA GLY A 164 0.65 -20.94 -6.80
C GLY A 164 1.99 -20.46 -7.30
N GLN A 165 3.00 -21.33 -7.35
CA GLN A 165 4.39 -20.92 -7.52
C GLN A 165 4.61 -20.09 -8.79
N GLU A 166 3.99 -20.44 -9.92
CA GLU A 166 4.13 -19.68 -11.17
C GLU A 166 3.51 -18.28 -11.10
N GLN A 167 2.39 -18.11 -10.40
CA GLN A 167 1.76 -16.80 -10.23
C GLN A 167 2.54 -15.95 -9.21
N TRP A 168 3.13 -16.55 -8.19
CA TRP A 168 4.10 -15.90 -7.31
C TRP A 168 5.34 -15.46 -8.08
N ARG A 169 5.90 -16.31 -8.95
CA ARG A 169 7.01 -15.95 -9.85
C ARG A 169 6.65 -14.78 -10.75
N THR A 170 5.44 -14.79 -11.32
CA THR A 170 4.94 -13.67 -12.14
C THR A 170 4.87 -12.39 -11.31
N LEU A 171 4.30 -12.45 -10.09
CA LEU A 171 4.23 -11.29 -9.21
C LEU A 171 5.63 -10.72 -8.94
N LEU A 172 6.56 -11.57 -8.47
CA LEU A 172 7.91 -11.15 -8.09
C LEU A 172 8.73 -10.64 -9.28
N PHE A 173 8.58 -11.26 -10.46
CA PHE A 173 9.21 -10.78 -11.68
C PHE A 173 8.76 -9.37 -12.03
N GLN A 174 7.46 -9.08 -11.95
CA GLN A 174 6.94 -7.76 -12.25
C GLN A 174 7.14 -6.73 -11.11
N GLN A 175 7.57 -7.19 -9.93
CA GLN A 175 8.09 -6.33 -8.86
C GLN A 175 9.55 -5.90 -9.10
N PHE A 176 10.13 -6.22 -10.26
CA PHE A 176 11.44 -5.72 -10.65
C PHE A 176 11.50 -4.19 -10.54
N HIS A 177 12.66 -3.68 -10.12
CA HIS A 177 12.83 -2.31 -9.67
C HIS A 177 12.70 -1.24 -10.78
N ASP A 178 12.64 -1.63 -12.06
CA ASP A 178 12.31 -0.72 -13.16
C ASP A 178 10.91 -0.94 -13.73
N ILE A 179 10.26 -2.06 -13.39
CA ILE A 179 8.91 -2.39 -13.87
C ILE A 179 7.88 -1.78 -12.92
N LEU A 180 7.85 -2.20 -11.65
CA LEU A 180 6.83 -1.74 -10.70
C LEU A 180 6.88 -0.23 -10.42
N PRO A 181 8.06 0.40 -10.34
CA PRO A 181 8.17 1.86 -10.27
C PRO A 181 7.61 2.61 -11.48
N GLY A 182 7.41 1.93 -12.61
CA GLY A 182 6.84 2.53 -13.80
C GLY A 182 7.86 3.25 -14.65
N THR A 183 9.09 2.76 -14.68
CA THR A 183 10.26 3.47 -15.23
C THR A 183 10.95 2.69 -16.34
N SER A 184 10.16 1.99 -17.15
CA SER A 184 10.60 1.19 -18.30
C SER A 184 9.99 1.71 -19.60
N VAL A 185 10.53 1.29 -20.74
CA VAL A 185 9.96 1.61 -22.05
C VAL A 185 8.54 1.02 -22.22
N PRO A 186 7.69 1.56 -23.12
CA PRO A 186 6.31 1.11 -23.29
C PRO A 186 6.16 -0.41 -23.47
N GLU A 187 7.06 -1.03 -24.24
CA GLU A 187 7.04 -2.44 -24.62
C GLU A 187 7.11 -3.37 -23.40
N VAL A 188 7.81 -2.96 -22.34
CA VAL A 188 7.87 -3.73 -21.09
C VAL A 188 6.48 -3.84 -20.46
N PHE A 189 5.70 -2.76 -20.48
CA PHE A 189 4.35 -2.74 -19.92
C PHE A 189 3.32 -3.43 -20.82
N GLU A 190 3.49 -3.32 -22.14
CA GLU A 190 2.70 -4.09 -23.11
C GLU A 190 2.87 -5.60 -22.90
N GLN A 191 4.08 -6.06 -22.56
CA GLN A 191 4.36 -7.45 -22.22
C GLN A 191 3.90 -7.83 -20.81
N ALA A 192 3.97 -6.91 -19.84
CA ALA A 192 3.54 -7.16 -18.47
C ALA A 192 2.01 -7.31 -18.33
N GLU A 193 1.23 -6.51 -19.08
CA GLU A 193 -0.23 -6.49 -19.00
C GLU A 193 -0.91 -7.86 -19.19
N PRO A 194 -0.62 -8.66 -20.25
CA PRO A 194 -1.22 -9.99 -20.39
C PRO A 194 -0.81 -10.95 -19.27
N GLN A 195 0.43 -10.85 -18.77
CA GLN A 195 0.93 -11.68 -17.67
C GLN A 195 0.18 -11.38 -16.37
N TRP A 196 0.00 -10.09 -16.05
CA TRP A 196 -0.81 -9.66 -14.91
C TRP A 196 -2.24 -10.20 -14.98
N ARG A 197 -2.90 -10.06 -16.13
CA ARG A 197 -4.26 -10.55 -16.34
C ARG A 197 -4.36 -12.06 -16.19
N GLN A 198 -3.42 -12.80 -16.77
CA GLN A 198 -3.38 -14.25 -16.69
C GLN A 198 -3.17 -14.73 -15.26
N ALA A 199 -2.16 -14.20 -14.56
CA ALA A 199 -1.87 -14.58 -13.18
C ALA A 199 -3.06 -14.30 -12.26
N ARG A 200 -3.67 -13.11 -12.37
CA ARG A 200 -4.88 -12.77 -11.58
C ARG A 200 -6.06 -13.70 -11.87
N ARG A 201 -6.28 -14.06 -13.14
CA ARG A 201 -7.35 -15.01 -13.51
C ARG A 201 -7.10 -16.39 -12.91
N LEU A 202 -5.88 -16.90 -13.03
CA LEU A 202 -5.50 -18.21 -12.49
C LEU A 202 -5.59 -18.24 -10.95
N SER A 203 -5.11 -17.20 -10.26
CA SER A 203 -5.22 -17.11 -8.80
C SER A 203 -6.69 -17.04 -8.33
N ARG A 204 -7.57 -16.33 -9.06
CA ARG A 204 -9.01 -16.36 -8.79
C ARG A 204 -9.61 -17.75 -8.95
N GLN A 205 -9.27 -18.44 -10.04
CA GLN A 205 -9.74 -19.81 -10.28
C GLN A 205 -9.29 -20.77 -9.18
N ARG A 206 -8.01 -20.70 -8.77
CA ARG A 206 -7.47 -21.50 -7.66
C ARG A 206 -8.22 -21.26 -6.36
N ARG A 207 -8.40 -19.98 -5.99
CA ARG A 207 -9.18 -19.59 -4.80
C ARG A 207 -10.61 -20.14 -4.87
N ASP A 208 -11.31 -19.91 -5.97
CA ASP A 208 -12.72 -20.29 -6.11
C ASP A 208 -12.89 -21.83 -6.15
N GLN A 209 -11.94 -22.57 -6.74
CA GLN A 209 -11.90 -24.04 -6.70
C GLN A 209 -11.68 -24.58 -5.29
N ALA A 210 -10.76 -24.02 -4.53
CA ALA A 210 -10.52 -24.42 -3.15
C ALA A 210 -11.73 -24.10 -2.25
N LEU A 211 -12.36 -22.94 -2.45
CA LEU A 211 -13.60 -22.60 -1.74
C LEU A 211 -14.77 -23.51 -2.11
N ALA A 212 -14.83 -24.04 -3.33
CA ALA A 212 -15.86 -25.02 -3.72
C ALA A 212 -15.77 -26.34 -2.94
N ALA A 213 -14.60 -26.69 -2.39
CA ALA A 213 -14.44 -27.82 -1.48
C ALA A 213 -14.95 -27.52 -0.06
N LEU A 214 -15.01 -26.24 0.32
CA LEU A 214 -15.41 -25.76 1.66
C LEU A 214 -16.86 -25.30 1.73
N LEU A 215 -17.41 -24.82 0.62
CA LEU A 215 -18.72 -24.19 0.52
C LEU A 215 -19.51 -24.82 -0.64
N PRO A 216 -20.80 -25.13 -0.47
CA PRO A 216 -21.62 -25.61 -1.56
C PRO A 216 -21.97 -24.45 -2.50
N LEU A 217 -21.30 -24.40 -3.66
CA LEU A 217 -21.44 -23.37 -4.69
C LEU A 217 -22.34 -23.81 -5.85
N LYS A 218 -22.93 -22.86 -6.59
CA LYS A 218 -23.74 -23.13 -7.79
C LYS A 218 -23.45 -22.12 -8.91
N SER A 219 -23.63 -22.53 -10.18
CA SER A 219 -23.31 -21.74 -11.36
C SER A 219 -24.47 -20.91 -11.96
N GLN A 220 -25.75 -21.20 -11.62
CA GLN A 220 -26.91 -20.50 -12.21
C GLN A 220 -28.14 -20.33 -11.26
N GLN A 221 -28.87 -19.24 -11.56
CA GLN A 221 -30.12 -18.63 -11.02
C GLN A 221 -30.28 -18.45 -9.50
N GLN A 222 -30.60 -17.19 -9.16
CA GLN A 222 -30.42 -16.51 -7.88
C GLN A 222 -31.54 -16.83 -6.89
N GLN A 223 -31.18 -17.44 -5.75
CA GLN A 223 -31.99 -17.39 -4.53
C GLN A 223 -31.14 -17.27 -3.25
N GLN A 224 -29.82 -17.49 -3.30
CA GLN A 224 -28.92 -17.46 -2.13
C GLN A 224 -27.49 -17.06 -2.54
N TRP A 225 -26.76 -16.42 -1.64
CA TRP A 225 -25.38 -15.96 -1.87
C TRP A 225 -24.48 -16.29 -0.69
N TRP A 226 -23.26 -16.71 -0.99
CA TRP A 226 -22.15 -16.67 -0.05
C TRP A 226 -21.50 -15.30 -0.09
N VAL A 227 -21.23 -14.75 1.10
CA VAL A 227 -20.34 -13.62 1.30
C VAL A 227 -19.25 -14.05 2.27
N ALA A 228 -17.98 -13.86 1.92
CA ALA A 228 -16.87 -14.30 2.74
C ALA A 228 -15.80 -13.23 2.92
N ASN A 229 -15.25 -13.16 4.13
CA ASN A 229 -13.99 -12.50 4.36
C ASN A 229 -12.88 -13.56 4.33
N LEU A 230 -11.93 -13.39 3.41
CA LEU A 230 -10.93 -14.42 3.09
C LEU A 230 -9.53 -14.07 3.58
N LEU A 231 -9.37 -12.98 4.32
CA LEU A 231 -8.09 -12.57 4.90
C LEU A 231 -8.33 -11.96 6.27
N PRO A 232 -7.43 -12.15 7.26
CA PRO A 232 -7.59 -11.57 8.58
C PRO A 232 -7.81 -10.05 8.54
N THR A 233 -8.85 -9.61 9.24
CA THR A 233 -9.27 -8.21 9.29
C THR A 233 -9.79 -7.84 10.68
N ILE A 234 -10.22 -6.58 10.87
CA ILE A 234 -10.90 -6.15 12.09
C ILE A 234 -12.41 -6.36 11.97
N GLN A 235 -13.03 -6.85 13.04
CA GLN A 235 -14.48 -7.06 13.11
C GLN A 235 -15.27 -5.76 12.90
N GLY A 236 -16.46 -5.90 12.30
CA GLY A 236 -17.37 -4.79 12.06
C GLY A 236 -18.43 -5.09 11.01
N SER A 237 -19.38 -4.17 10.83
CA SER A 237 -20.36 -4.28 9.76
C SER A 237 -19.74 -3.99 8.39
N ALA A 238 -20.26 -4.58 7.32
CA ALA A 238 -19.84 -4.30 5.96
C ALA A 238 -21.06 -4.06 5.08
N VAL A 239 -20.96 -3.06 4.21
CA VAL A 239 -21.99 -2.81 3.19
C VAL A 239 -21.57 -3.48 1.89
N VAL A 240 -22.38 -4.42 1.42
CA VAL A 240 -22.13 -5.18 0.19
C VAL A 240 -23.23 -4.94 -0.84
N ARG A 241 -22.93 -5.22 -2.10
CA ARG A 241 -23.90 -5.14 -3.21
C ARG A 241 -24.21 -6.53 -3.75
N LEU A 242 -25.51 -6.85 -3.83
CA LEU A 242 -26.07 -8.08 -4.39
C LEU A 242 -27.27 -7.76 -5.30
N PRO A 243 -27.80 -8.74 -6.04
CA PRO A 243 -29.06 -8.57 -6.76
C PRO A 243 -30.20 -8.18 -5.81
N SER A 244 -31.20 -7.46 -6.34
CA SER A 244 -32.40 -7.12 -5.57
C SER A 244 -33.17 -8.40 -5.22
N PRO A 245 -33.71 -8.52 -4.00
CA PRO A 245 -34.65 -9.59 -3.70
C PRO A 245 -35.92 -9.44 -4.56
N PRO A 246 -36.64 -10.52 -4.87
CA PRO A 246 -37.96 -10.45 -5.49
C PRO A 246 -38.96 -9.69 -4.62
N ASP A 247 -40.05 -9.22 -5.22
CA ASP A 247 -41.12 -8.52 -4.50
C ASP A 247 -41.68 -9.37 -3.34
N GLY A 248 -41.87 -8.73 -2.19
CA GLY A 248 -42.32 -9.40 -0.97
C GLY A 248 -41.26 -10.26 -0.26
N GLN A 249 -40.01 -10.25 -0.73
CA GLN A 249 -38.89 -10.93 -0.08
C GLN A 249 -37.83 -9.93 0.39
N THR A 250 -37.05 -10.34 1.40
CA THR A 250 -35.86 -9.63 1.85
C THR A 250 -34.69 -10.58 1.97
N TRP A 251 -33.48 -10.04 2.02
CA TRP A 251 -32.31 -10.83 2.33
C TRP A 251 -32.25 -11.09 3.83
N CYS A 252 -31.93 -12.33 4.19
CA CYS A 252 -31.74 -12.77 5.57
C CYS A 252 -30.37 -13.44 5.73
N ASP A 253 -29.74 -13.22 6.86
CA ASP A 253 -28.58 -13.98 7.34
C ASP A 253 -29.01 -14.96 8.45
N HIS A 254 -28.04 -15.57 9.13
CA HIS A 254 -28.30 -16.50 10.24
C HIS A 254 -29.06 -15.88 11.44
N ALA A 255 -29.09 -14.55 11.57
CA ALA A 255 -29.76 -13.81 12.63
C ALA A 255 -31.14 -13.26 12.21
N GLY A 256 -31.50 -13.38 10.92
CA GLY A 256 -32.79 -12.93 10.38
C GLY A 256 -32.62 -11.92 9.23
N ALA A 257 -33.66 -11.11 9.00
CA ALA A 257 -33.64 -10.08 7.97
C ALA A 257 -32.46 -9.10 8.16
N VAL A 258 -31.77 -8.75 7.08
CA VAL A 258 -30.69 -7.74 7.10
C VAL A 258 -31.19 -6.39 6.56
N PRO A 259 -30.58 -5.26 6.95
CA PRO A 259 -30.89 -3.96 6.36
C PRO A 259 -30.61 -3.97 4.85
N VAL A 260 -31.57 -3.50 4.06
CA VAL A 260 -31.48 -3.43 2.59
C VAL A 260 -31.81 -2.02 2.10
N GLN A 261 -31.06 -1.54 1.10
CA GLN A 261 -31.34 -0.30 0.38
C GLN A 261 -31.25 -0.59 -1.14
N PRO A 262 -32.26 -0.24 -1.96
CA PRO A 262 -32.15 -0.30 -3.41
C PRO A 262 -30.97 0.54 -3.93
N ALA A 263 -30.17 -0.01 -4.84
CA ALA A 263 -29.05 0.72 -5.45
C ALA A 263 -29.51 1.37 -6.76
N ARG A 264 -29.24 2.66 -6.97
CA ARG A 264 -29.66 3.37 -8.18
C ARG A 264 -29.06 2.77 -9.46
N SER A 265 -27.87 2.20 -9.36
CA SER A 265 -27.19 1.52 -10.46
C SER A 265 -27.60 0.06 -10.68
N GLY A 266 -28.63 -0.44 -9.97
CA GLY A 266 -29.18 -1.80 -10.07
C GLY A 266 -28.78 -2.73 -8.92
N GLY A 267 -29.65 -3.67 -8.55
CA GLY A 267 -29.48 -4.51 -7.36
C GLY A 267 -29.76 -3.74 -6.06
N CYS A 268 -29.19 -4.20 -4.95
CA CYS A 268 -29.35 -3.58 -3.65
C CYS A 268 -28.05 -3.57 -2.83
N TRP A 269 -27.95 -2.62 -1.92
CA TRP A 269 -27.00 -2.56 -0.82
C TRP A 269 -27.57 -3.35 0.36
N LEU A 270 -26.68 -4.06 1.07
CA LEU A 270 -27.01 -4.80 2.28
C LEU A 270 -25.96 -4.52 3.32
N GLN A 271 -26.37 -4.35 4.58
CA GLN A 271 -25.44 -4.32 5.70
C GLN A 271 -25.39 -5.70 6.36
N ILE A 272 -24.21 -6.29 6.37
CA ILE A 272 -23.95 -7.59 6.99
C ILE A 272 -23.00 -7.43 8.16
N GLN A 273 -23.12 -8.28 9.18
CA GLN A 273 -22.17 -8.34 10.27
C GLN A 273 -20.98 -9.22 9.86
N SER A 274 -19.79 -8.63 9.70
CA SER A 274 -18.56 -9.42 9.61
C SER A 274 -18.15 -9.80 11.03
N SER A 275 -18.61 -10.96 11.43
CA SER A 275 -18.57 -11.41 12.82
C SER A 275 -17.39 -12.36 13.11
N GLU A 276 -16.64 -12.71 12.06
CA GLU A 276 -15.41 -13.53 12.08
C GLU A 276 -14.34 -12.92 11.19
N ASP A 277 -13.07 -13.13 11.57
CA ASP A 277 -11.95 -12.54 10.85
C ASP A 277 -11.63 -13.28 9.56
N VAL A 278 -11.81 -14.61 9.49
CA VAL A 278 -11.85 -15.36 8.23
C VAL A 278 -12.99 -16.38 8.27
N GLY A 279 -13.96 -16.21 7.37
CA GLY A 279 -15.18 -16.99 7.39
C GLY A 279 -16.13 -16.62 6.27
N ALA A 280 -17.24 -17.34 6.19
CA ALA A 280 -18.29 -17.15 5.19
C ALA A 280 -19.68 -17.18 5.82
N GLN A 281 -20.60 -16.42 5.23
CA GLN A 281 -22.01 -16.42 5.60
C GLN A 281 -22.89 -16.63 4.36
N ARG A 282 -23.92 -17.46 4.52
CA ARG A 282 -24.93 -17.71 3.50
C ARG A 282 -26.11 -16.80 3.73
N LEU A 283 -26.35 -15.93 2.78
CA LEU A 283 -27.53 -15.08 2.70
C LEU A 283 -28.60 -15.78 1.90
N VAL A 284 -29.82 -15.78 2.44
CA VAL A 284 -31.00 -16.42 1.84
C VAL A 284 -32.11 -15.40 1.66
N LEU A 285 -33.13 -15.75 0.88
CA LEU A 285 -34.34 -14.94 0.77
C LEU A 285 -35.36 -15.39 1.82
N GLY A 286 -35.87 -14.44 2.59
CA GLY A 286 -36.96 -14.59 3.55
C GLY A 286 -38.16 -13.71 3.22
N SER A 287 -39.23 -13.80 4.01
CA SER A 287 -40.44 -12.99 3.83
C SER A 287 -40.22 -11.54 4.27
N ALA A 288 -40.61 -10.56 3.46
CA ALA A 288 -40.53 -9.14 3.81
C ALA A 288 -41.48 -8.70 4.95
N ALA A 289 -42.38 -9.60 5.40
CA ALA A 289 -43.20 -9.37 6.60
C ALA A 289 -42.38 -9.47 7.90
N GLU A 290 -41.16 -10.03 7.85
CA GLU A 290 -40.19 -9.89 8.92
C GLU A 290 -39.77 -8.42 9.03
N THR A 291 -39.75 -7.88 10.25
CA THR A 291 -39.46 -6.46 10.51
C THR A 291 -38.12 -6.08 9.87
N SER A 292 -38.12 -5.07 9.00
CA SER A 292 -36.89 -4.55 8.36
C SER A 292 -35.88 -4.20 9.44
N ALA A 293 -34.74 -4.90 9.45
CA ALA A 293 -33.68 -4.64 10.40
C ALA A 293 -33.14 -3.22 10.19
N LYS A 294 -33.00 -2.49 11.28
CA LYS A 294 -32.42 -1.14 11.26
C LYS A 294 -30.93 -1.23 10.99
N ALA A 295 -30.40 -0.34 10.15
CA ALA A 295 -28.96 -0.34 9.91
C ALA A 295 -28.20 0.22 11.11
N GLN A 296 -27.00 -0.31 11.34
CA GLN A 296 -26.06 0.22 12.32
C GLN A 296 -25.27 1.37 11.68
N GLY A 297 -25.29 2.54 12.32
CA GLY A 297 -24.64 3.74 11.81
C GLY A 297 -25.23 4.19 10.48
N GLU A 298 -26.56 4.38 10.43
CA GLU A 298 -27.28 4.86 9.23
C GLU A 298 -26.68 6.13 8.67
N VAL A 299 -26.58 6.19 7.35
CA VAL A 299 -26.09 7.36 6.63
C VAL A 299 -27.20 8.39 6.53
N SER A 300 -26.93 9.62 6.93
CA SER A 300 -27.79 10.78 6.74
C SER A 300 -27.11 11.85 5.89
N LEU A 301 -27.90 12.57 5.12
CA LEU A 301 -27.47 13.71 4.32
C LEU A 301 -28.43 14.86 4.62
N ASP A 302 -27.99 15.78 5.47
CA ASP A 302 -28.83 16.82 6.04
C ASP A 302 -28.25 18.19 5.73
N ARG A 303 -29.11 19.22 5.70
CA ARG A 303 -28.68 20.61 5.74
C ARG A 303 -28.85 21.15 7.14
N ASP A 304 -27.85 21.84 7.66
CA ASP A 304 -27.96 22.54 8.94
C ASP A 304 -28.76 23.86 8.79
N ASP A 305 -28.96 24.55 9.90
CA ASP A 305 -29.71 25.82 9.96
C ASP A 305 -29.08 26.93 9.09
N ASN A 306 -27.79 26.81 8.76
CA ASN A 306 -27.07 27.73 7.88
C ASN A 306 -27.13 27.29 6.40
N GLY A 307 -27.81 26.18 6.10
CA GLY A 307 -27.93 25.59 4.77
C GLY A 307 -26.73 24.76 4.33
N GLU A 308 -25.78 24.48 5.22
CA GLU A 308 -24.57 23.71 4.93
C GLU A 308 -24.88 22.22 4.83
N LEU A 309 -24.31 21.55 3.84
CA LEU A 309 -24.60 20.13 3.57
C LEU A 309 -23.68 19.22 4.39
N TRP A 310 -24.26 18.34 5.20
CA TRP A 310 -23.55 17.42 6.07
C TRP A 310 -23.90 15.96 5.75
N LEU A 311 -22.85 15.15 5.56
CA LEU A 311 -22.95 13.71 5.35
C LEU A 311 -22.41 12.98 6.59
N SER A 312 -23.26 12.19 7.26
CA SER A 312 -22.94 11.57 8.55
C SER A 312 -23.34 10.10 8.59
N ASN A 313 -22.68 9.29 9.42
CA ASN A 313 -23.10 7.90 9.72
C ASN A 313 -23.03 7.55 11.22
N GLY A 314 -23.02 8.57 12.08
CA GLY A 314 -22.88 8.43 13.53
C GLY A 314 -21.46 8.13 14.03
N HIS A 315 -20.51 7.75 13.16
CA HIS A 315 -19.08 7.62 13.51
C HIS A 315 -18.27 8.84 13.11
N LEU A 316 -18.57 9.38 11.93
CA LEU A 316 -17.99 10.60 11.39
C LEU A 316 -19.07 11.46 10.73
N GLN A 317 -18.78 12.74 10.58
CA GLN A 317 -19.52 13.63 9.72
C GLN A 317 -18.58 14.46 8.84
N ALA A 318 -19.01 14.73 7.61
CA ALA A 318 -18.28 15.52 6.66
C ALA A 318 -19.17 16.67 6.15
N LYS A 319 -18.63 17.89 6.20
CA LYS A 319 -19.23 19.04 5.52
C LYS A 319 -18.85 18.99 4.05
N LEU A 320 -19.84 19.11 3.18
CA LEU A 320 -19.68 19.06 1.75
C LEU A 320 -19.97 20.44 1.14
N GLY A 321 -19.11 20.86 0.23
CA GLY A 321 -19.22 22.12 -0.49
C GLY A 321 -19.01 21.94 -2.00
N PRO A 322 -18.85 23.05 -2.75
CA PRO A 322 -18.81 23.03 -4.21
C PRO A 322 -17.59 22.30 -4.81
N LYS A 323 -16.58 21.98 -4.00
CA LYS A 323 -15.35 21.28 -4.42
C LYS A 323 -15.14 19.94 -3.71
N GLY A 324 -16.15 19.41 -3.04
CA GLY A 324 -16.08 18.17 -2.26
C GLY A 324 -16.04 18.41 -0.75
N VAL A 325 -15.08 17.81 -0.06
CA VAL A 325 -15.03 17.80 1.41
C VAL A 325 -14.43 19.10 1.96
N GLU A 326 -15.20 19.85 2.73
CA GLU A 326 -14.75 21.10 3.37
C GLU A 326 -14.31 20.89 4.81
N GLN A 327 -14.97 19.99 5.53
CA GLN A 327 -14.65 19.68 6.92
C GLN A 327 -14.93 18.21 7.23
N LEU A 328 -14.22 17.68 8.21
CA LEU A 328 -14.39 16.32 8.71
C LEU A 328 -14.30 16.33 10.24
N GLN A 329 -15.20 15.61 10.91
CA GLN A 329 -15.23 15.46 12.36
C GLN A 329 -15.51 14.01 12.75
N GLN A 330 -14.96 13.61 13.90
CA GLN A 330 -15.25 12.32 14.51
C GLN A 330 -16.31 12.46 15.61
N ARG A 331 -17.13 11.43 15.80
CA ARG A 331 -18.01 11.33 16.97
C ARG A 331 -17.19 11.34 18.27
N ARG A 332 -17.62 12.13 19.26
CA ARG A 332 -17.05 12.24 20.62
C ARG A 332 -18.19 12.27 21.64
N GLY A 333 -18.39 11.15 22.34
CA GLY A 333 -19.54 10.99 23.22
C GLY A 333 -20.85 11.20 22.45
N ASP A 334 -21.71 12.09 22.97
CA ASP A 334 -22.99 12.41 22.35
C ASP A 334 -22.91 13.50 21.26
N GLY A 335 -21.72 14.07 21.03
CA GLY A 335 -21.51 15.15 20.07
C GLY A 335 -20.41 14.86 19.04
N TRP A 336 -19.97 15.91 18.37
CA TRP A 336 -18.89 15.88 17.39
C TRP A 336 -17.64 16.52 17.99
N GLY A 337 -16.48 15.92 17.72
CA GLY A 337 -15.19 16.46 18.13
C GLY A 337 -14.78 17.69 17.32
N GLU A 338 -13.58 18.19 17.62
CA GLU A 338 -13.02 19.33 16.92
C GLU A 338 -12.91 19.12 15.40
N PRO A 339 -13.08 20.17 14.59
CA PRO A 339 -12.83 20.12 13.15
C PRO A 339 -11.41 19.66 12.84
N LEU A 340 -11.25 18.68 11.94
CA LEU A 340 -9.95 18.10 11.61
C LEU A 340 -9.17 18.89 10.56
N LEU A 341 -9.87 19.57 9.66
CA LEU A 341 -9.28 20.29 8.55
C LEU A 341 -9.19 21.79 8.85
N ALA A 342 -8.03 22.39 8.60
CA ALA A 342 -7.84 23.84 8.66
C ALA A 342 -8.41 24.55 7.42
N GLU A 343 -8.41 23.86 6.29
CA GLU A 343 -8.98 24.33 5.02
C GLU A 343 -9.68 23.15 4.31
N ALA A 344 -10.57 23.47 3.35
CA ALA A 344 -11.23 22.44 2.56
C ALA A 344 -10.21 21.54 1.84
N MET A 345 -10.51 20.25 1.70
CA MET A 345 -9.69 19.32 0.95
C MET A 345 -9.44 19.85 -0.46
N ALA A 346 -8.17 19.86 -0.88
CA ALA A 346 -7.77 20.42 -2.15
C ALA A 346 -7.26 19.32 -3.10
N LEU A 347 -7.95 19.14 -4.23
CA LEU A 347 -7.30 18.59 -5.42
C LEU A 347 -6.53 19.71 -6.11
N ARG A 348 -5.23 19.50 -6.30
CA ARG A 348 -4.30 20.49 -6.86
C ARG A 348 -3.55 19.93 -8.04
N ARG A 349 -3.23 20.82 -8.98
CA ARG A 349 -2.52 20.55 -10.22
C ARG A 349 -1.26 21.39 -10.25
N TYR A 350 -0.14 20.80 -10.62
CA TYR A 350 1.16 21.45 -10.67
C TYR A 350 1.87 21.13 -11.98
N GLY A 351 2.74 22.03 -12.43
CA GLY A 351 3.76 21.70 -13.42
C GLY A 351 4.83 20.80 -12.79
N ASP A 352 5.23 19.76 -13.52
CA ASP A 352 6.22 18.76 -13.11
C ASP A 352 7.27 18.61 -14.22
N ARG A 353 8.27 19.51 -14.22
CA ARG A 353 9.26 19.68 -15.30
C ARG A 353 10.64 19.97 -14.72
N GLY A 354 11.68 19.72 -15.51
CA GLY A 354 13.03 20.18 -15.23
C GLY A 354 13.95 19.14 -14.58
N GLU A 355 13.40 18.01 -14.16
CA GLU A 355 14.19 16.87 -13.69
C GLU A 355 14.77 16.08 -14.87
N PHE A 356 15.98 15.54 -14.70
CA PHE A 356 16.66 14.78 -15.73
C PHE A 356 16.00 13.41 -15.99
N TRP A 357 15.54 12.74 -14.93
CA TRP A 357 14.91 11.42 -15.02
C TRP A 357 13.38 11.51 -14.84
N ASP A 358 12.66 11.88 -15.90
CA ASP A 358 11.24 12.24 -15.87
C ASP A 358 10.31 11.24 -15.13
N ALA A 359 10.19 9.98 -15.57
CA ALA A 359 9.33 9.00 -14.88
C ALA A 359 9.79 8.65 -13.45
N TRP A 360 11.07 8.86 -13.15
CA TRP A 360 11.64 8.57 -11.84
C TRP A 360 11.45 9.71 -10.85
N ASP A 361 11.64 10.96 -11.25
CA ASP A 361 11.74 12.12 -10.37
C ASP A 361 10.54 13.04 -10.47
N ILE A 362 10.14 13.64 -9.34
CA ILE A 362 9.19 14.76 -9.30
C ILE A 362 10.01 16.03 -9.14
N ALA A 363 9.66 17.08 -9.89
CA ALA A 363 10.30 18.39 -9.80
C ALA A 363 10.31 18.90 -8.36
N SER A 364 11.49 19.10 -7.76
CA SER A 364 11.57 19.49 -6.34
C SER A 364 10.89 20.83 -6.01
N ASP A 365 10.71 21.70 -7.00
CA ASP A 365 10.06 23.00 -6.91
C ASP A 365 8.61 23.02 -7.42
N TYR A 366 7.98 21.87 -7.69
CA TYR A 366 6.63 21.77 -8.28
C TYR A 366 5.58 22.64 -7.58
N THR A 367 5.72 22.84 -6.26
CA THR A 367 4.81 23.66 -5.44
C THR A 367 4.77 25.14 -5.87
N GLY A 368 5.86 25.65 -6.48
CA GLY A 368 5.93 26.98 -7.08
C GLY A 368 5.23 27.10 -8.44
N HIS A 369 4.85 25.97 -9.05
CA HIS A 369 4.30 25.89 -10.40
C HIS A 369 2.82 25.45 -10.39
N ALA A 370 2.02 26.05 -9.49
CA ALA A 370 0.60 25.74 -9.38
C ALA A 370 -0.18 26.08 -10.66
N LEU A 371 -1.05 25.17 -11.09
CA LEU A 371 -1.89 25.30 -12.28
C LEU A 371 -3.38 25.31 -11.90
N PRO A 372 -4.23 26.01 -12.65
CA PRO A 372 -5.65 26.11 -12.33
C PRO A 372 -6.39 24.79 -12.57
N MET A 373 -7.39 24.55 -11.72
CA MET A 373 -8.41 23.52 -11.86
C MET A 373 -9.79 24.15 -12.03
N ARG A 374 -10.69 23.45 -12.73
CA ARG A 374 -12.08 23.89 -12.95
C ARG A 374 -13.05 22.85 -12.41
N TRP A 375 -14.08 23.29 -11.71
CA TRP A 375 -15.17 22.46 -11.20
C TRP A 375 -16.50 22.97 -11.77
N GLU A 376 -17.42 22.06 -12.02
CA GLU A 376 -18.82 22.37 -12.26
C GLU A 376 -19.48 22.80 -10.94
N ALA A 377 -20.53 23.62 -11.02
CA ALA A 377 -21.10 24.29 -9.84
C ALA A 377 -21.92 23.35 -8.94
N GLU A 378 -22.47 22.26 -9.48
CA GLU A 378 -23.44 21.42 -8.79
C GLU A 378 -22.91 20.00 -8.55
N GLU A 379 -23.14 19.50 -7.35
CA GLU A 379 -22.95 18.09 -7.01
C GLU A 379 -24.10 17.22 -7.52
N GLU A 380 -23.77 16.04 -8.03
CA GLU A 380 -24.74 15.05 -8.49
C GLU A 380 -24.87 13.94 -7.44
N GLN A 381 -26.06 13.76 -6.89
CA GLN A 381 -26.32 12.65 -5.96
C GLN A 381 -26.49 11.33 -6.72
N LEU A 382 -25.52 10.41 -6.57
CA LEU A 382 -25.48 9.12 -7.26
C LEU A 382 -26.18 7.99 -6.51
N GLU A 383 -26.13 8.04 -5.18
CA GLU A 383 -26.81 7.09 -4.30
C GLU A 383 -27.37 7.86 -3.10
N SER A 384 -28.55 7.47 -2.63
CA SER A 384 -29.24 8.11 -1.50
C SER A 384 -29.91 7.05 -0.66
N GLY A 385 -29.54 6.95 0.61
CA GLY A 385 -30.21 6.08 1.55
C GLY A 385 -29.37 5.72 2.77
N PRO A 386 -29.97 4.98 3.72
CA PRO A 386 -29.40 4.75 5.05
C PRO A 386 -28.17 3.84 5.06
N LEU A 387 -27.92 3.05 4.01
CA LEU A 387 -26.74 2.16 3.91
C LEU A 387 -25.60 2.78 3.14
N CYS A 388 -25.91 3.59 2.13
CA CYS A 388 -24.95 4.15 1.21
C CYS A 388 -25.49 5.44 0.62
N THR A 389 -24.76 6.53 0.83
CA THR A 389 -24.97 7.79 0.13
C THR A 389 -23.69 8.18 -0.59
N GLN A 390 -23.81 8.58 -1.86
CA GLN A 390 -22.69 8.94 -2.71
C GLN A 390 -23.03 10.20 -3.52
N LEU A 391 -22.15 11.19 -3.46
CA LEU A 391 -22.24 12.42 -4.25
C LEU A 391 -21.05 12.51 -5.22
N ARG A 392 -21.23 13.21 -6.35
CA ARG A 392 -20.22 13.38 -7.39
C ARG A 392 -20.08 14.84 -7.80
N TRP A 393 -18.84 15.30 -7.87
CA TRP A 393 -18.44 16.56 -8.49
C TRP A 393 -17.72 16.26 -9.80
N ARG A 394 -18.03 17.05 -10.83
CA ARG A 394 -17.39 16.97 -12.14
C ARG A 394 -16.50 18.19 -12.35
N GLY A 395 -15.38 17.99 -13.01
CA GLY A 395 -14.40 19.05 -13.21
C GLY A 395 -13.41 18.71 -14.32
N HIS A 396 -12.42 19.58 -14.47
CA HIS A 396 -11.37 19.45 -15.45
C HIS A 396 -10.02 19.80 -14.81
N CYS A 397 -9.06 18.90 -15.00
CA CYS A 397 -7.64 19.12 -14.77
C CYS A 397 -6.99 19.43 -16.12
N GLY A 398 -6.91 20.72 -16.50
CA GLY A 398 -6.52 21.10 -17.85
C GLY A 398 -7.45 20.52 -18.92
N GLN A 399 -6.90 19.68 -19.79
CA GLN A 399 -7.65 18.96 -20.84
C GLN A 399 -8.23 17.63 -20.38
N SER A 400 -8.02 17.25 -19.12
CA SER A 400 -8.46 15.97 -18.55
C SER A 400 -9.78 16.13 -17.80
N PRO A 401 -10.88 15.53 -18.30
CA PRO A 401 -12.10 15.37 -17.51
C PRO A 401 -11.79 14.62 -16.21
N LEU A 402 -12.32 15.15 -15.11
CA LEU A 402 -12.09 14.68 -13.74
C LEU A 402 -13.43 14.55 -13.02
N GLN A 403 -13.58 13.51 -12.21
CA GLN A 403 -14.72 13.34 -11.32
C GLN A 403 -14.21 12.97 -9.92
N LEU A 404 -14.69 13.68 -8.90
CA LEU A 404 -14.55 13.28 -7.51
C LEU A 404 -15.89 12.72 -7.04
N SER A 405 -15.92 11.48 -6.57
CA SER A 405 -17.07 10.95 -5.84
C SER A 405 -16.73 10.78 -4.37
N VAL A 406 -17.59 11.29 -3.50
CA VAL A 406 -17.52 11.12 -2.05
C VAL A 406 -18.60 10.14 -1.64
N ARG A 407 -18.23 9.06 -0.95
CA ARG A 407 -19.16 8.02 -0.50
C ARG A 407 -19.02 7.76 0.99
N LEU A 408 -20.14 7.74 1.68
CA LEU A 408 -20.24 7.25 3.05
C LEU A 408 -21.15 6.02 3.10
N GLN A 409 -20.71 5.01 3.85
CA GLN A 409 -21.44 3.77 4.05
C GLN A 409 -21.78 3.60 5.54
N ALA A 410 -22.87 2.89 5.80
CA ALA A 410 -23.32 2.65 7.17
C ALA A 410 -22.31 1.82 7.96
N GLY A 411 -21.98 2.28 9.17
CA GLY A 411 -20.99 1.64 10.05
C GLY A 411 -19.53 1.71 9.57
N SER A 412 -19.25 2.41 8.47
CA SER A 412 -17.87 2.65 8.01
C SER A 412 -17.18 3.70 8.88
N PRO A 413 -15.97 3.46 9.42
CA PRO A 413 -15.24 4.47 10.18
C PRO A 413 -14.53 5.50 9.27
N TRP A 414 -14.67 5.39 7.95
CA TRP A 414 -14.05 6.30 6.99
C TRP A 414 -15.03 6.79 5.92
N LEU A 415 -14.70 7.96 5.36
CA LEU A 415 -15.32 8.56 4.18
C LEU A 415 -14.49 8.19 2.93
N GLU A 416 -15.10 7.56 1.93
CA GLU A 416 -14.38 7.17 0.70
C GLU A 416 -14.34 8.31 -0.32
N LEU A 417 -13.17 8.51 -0.92
CA LEU A 417 -12.93 9.38 -2.07
C LEU A 417 -12.58 8.53 -3.29
N ILE A 418 -13.30 8.72 -4.38
CA ILE A 418 -13.09 8.02 -5.65
C ILE A 418 -12.86 9.05 -6.73
N ILE A 419 -11.65 9.09 -7.27
CA ILE A 419 -11.25 10.04 -8.30
C ILE A 419 -11.17 9.30 -9.62
N THR A 420 -12.00 9.69 -10.58
CA THR A 420 -11.95 9.16 -11.95
C THR A 420 -11.44 10.24 -12.89
N ALA A 421 -10.44 9.94 -13.70
CA ALA A 421 -9.86 10.89 -14.65
C ALA A 421 -9.65 10.24 -16.00
N GLN A 422 -9.96 10.95 -17.09
CA GLN A 422 -9.37 10.65 -18.39
C GLN A 422 -8.11 11.50 -18.53
N TRP A 423 -7.00 10.96 -18.04
CA TRP A 423 -5.73 11.65 -17.95
C TRP A 423 -5.07 11.82 -19.34
N ARG A 424 -4.66 13.05 -19.62
CA ARG A 424 -4.13 13.53 -20.91
C ARG A 424 -3.06 14.60 -20.71
N GLN A 425 -2.68 14.86 -19.46
CA GLN A 425 -1.70 15.91 -19.16
C GLN A 425 -0.29 15.36 -19.34
N LEU A 426 0.63 16.24 -19.74
CA LEU A 426 2.05 15.95 -19.90
C LEU A 426 2.86 16.89 -19.00
N HIS A 427 3.82 16.33 -18.28
CA HIS A 427 4.66 17.03 -17.32
C HIS A 427 3.86 17.82 -16.29
N GLU A 428 2.84 17.18 -15.75
CA GLU A 428 1.99 17.72 -14.70
C GLU A 428 1.74 16.68 -13.62
N LEU A 429 1.56 17.16 -12.40
CA LEU A 429 1.28 16.37 -11.21
C LEU A 429 -0.09 16.75 -10.65
N LEU A 430 -0.95 15.75 -10.47
CA LEU A 430 -2.20 15.87 -9.72
C LEU A 430 -1.97 15.38 -8.29
N ARG A 431 -2.31 16.19 -7.28
CA ARG A 431 -2.25 15.83 -5.86
C ARG A 431 -3.59 16.02 -5.16
N CYS A 432 -3.78 15.30 -4.06
CA CYS A 432 -4.82 15.56 -3.06
C CYS A 432 -4.16 15.97 -1.75
N GLU A 433 -4.60 17.06 -1.16
CA GLU A 433 -3.99 17.67 0.03
C GLU A 433 -5.05 17.99 1.09
N TRP A 434 -4.66 17.83 2.36
CA TRP A 434 -5.49 18.10 3.53
C TRP A 434 -4.68 18.92 4.53
N ALA A 435 -5.02 20.22 4.68
CA ALA A 435 -4.44 21.00 5.76
C ALA A 435 -5.07 20.58 7.09
N LEU A 436 -4.25 20.22 8.06
CA LEU A 436 -4.73 19.74 9.36
C LEU A 436 -4.91 20.92 10.31
N ASN A 437 -6.03 20.96 11.03
CA ASN A 437 -6.28 21.97 12.07
C ASN A 437 -5.29 21.84 13.25
N GLN A 438 -4.92 20.60 13.59
CA GLN A 438 -3.95 20.30 14.64
C GLN A 438 -2.88 19.34 14.11
N PRO A 439 -1.86 19.84 13.39
CA PRO A 439 -0.76 19.02 12.91
C PRO A 439 0.08 18.48 14.09
N GLY A 440 0.45 17.20 14.01
CA GLY A 440 1.33 16.56 14.98
C GLY A 440 2.80 16.98 14.84
N HIS A 441 3.64 16.54 15.77
CA HIS A 441 5.10 16.67 15.62
C HIS A 441 5.65 15.73 14.54
N PHE A 442 4.99 14.60 14.34
CA PHE A 442 5.36 13.58 13.36
C PHE A 442 4.15 13.20 12.53
N TRP A 443 4.42 12.75 11.31
CA TRP A 443 3.48 12.02 10.48
C TRP A 443 4.03 10.61 10.23
N SER A 444 3.14 9.66 10.03
CA SER A 444 3.47 8.24 9.96
C SER A 444 2.94 7.67 8.64
N ALA A 445 3.70 6.78 8.01
CA ALA A 445 3.24 6.01 6.86
C ALA A 445 3.76 4.59 6.94
N ASP A 446 3.00 3.64 6.39
CA ASP A 446 3.43 2.26 6.35
C ASP A 446 4.54 2.00 5.34
N THR A 447 5.41 1.07 5.70
CA THR A 447 6.54 0.60 4.89
C THR A 447 6.54 -0.93 4.89
N PRO A 448 7.34 -1.58 4.02
CA PRO A 448 7.53 -3.02 4.14
C PRO A 448 8.02 -3.35 5.55
N GLY A 449 7.27 -4.21 6.24
CA GLY A 449 7.62 -4.70 7.57
C GLY A 449 7.46 -3.72 8.74
N GLY A 450 6.84 -2.55 8.57
CA GLY A 450 6.70 -1.60 9.68
C GLY A 450 6.04 -0.27 9.33
N VAL A 451 6.35 0.73 10.14
CA VAL A 451 5.85 2.10 10.02
C VAL A 451 7.03 3.05 10.20
N GLN A 452 7.15 4.03 9.31
CA GLN A 452 8.12 5.09 9.43
C GLN A 452 7.44 6.37 9.93
N GLU A 453 7.99 6.95 10.99
CA GLU A 453 7.59 8.28 11.49
C GLU A 453 8.60 9.31 11.00
N ARG A 454 8.10 10.44 10.49
CA ARG A 454 8.90 11.55 9.94
C ARG A 454 8.47 12.85 10.59
N SER A 455 9.43 13.73 10.84
CA SER A 455 9.14 15.03 11.46
C SER A 455 8.20 15.84 10.55
N SER A 456 7.13 16.38 11.13
CA SER A 456 6.26 17.35 10.45
C SER A 456 6.90 18.74 10.38
N ARG A 457 7.97 18.96 11.15
CA ARG A 457 8.75 20.21 11.19
C ARG A 457 10.23 19.88 10.93
N PRO A 458 10.60 19.55 9.68
CA PRO A 458 11.96 19.16 9.34
C PRO A 458 12.95 20.30 9.66
N ARG A 459 14.04 19.99 10.35
CA ARG A 459 15.07 20.96 10.78
C ARG A 459 16.41 20.74 10.10
N THR A 460 16.77 19.48 9.87
CA THR A 460 18.02 19.12 9.20
C THR A 460 17.82 19.02 7.68
N PRO A 461 18.88 19.24 6.88
CA PRO A 461 18.81 19.04 5.43
C PRO A 461 18.29 17.66 5.00
N ARG A 462 18.64 16.59 5.75
CA ARG A 462 18.15 15.22 5.50
C ARG A 462 16.68 15.02 5.83
N GLU A 463 16.15 15.75 6.82
CA GLU A 463 14.71 15.74 7.10
C GLU A 463 13.95 16.53 6.03
N GLN A 464 14.50 17.67 5.59
CA GLN A 464 13.92 18.52 4.55
C GLN A 464 13.85 17.79 3.18
N ALA A 465 14.82 16.91 2.90
CA ALA A 465 14.83 16.11 1.68
C ALA A 465 13.66 15.11 1.58
N ARG A 466 12.93 14.82 2.68
CA ARG A 466 11.82 13.84 2.74
C ARG A 466 10.46 14.48 2.47
N TRP A 467 10.39 15.39 1.51
CA TRP A 467 9.18 16.10 1.13
C TRP A 467 8.18 15.23 0.34
N GLU A 468 8.65 14.12 -0.26
CA GLU A 468 7.84 13.03 -0.83
C GLU A 468 8.38 11.70 -0.31
N ALA A 469 7.52 10.81 0.17
CA ALA A 469 7.88 9.45 0.53
C ALA A 469 6.89 8.45 -0.07
N THR A 470 7.23 7.17 -0.01
CA THR A 470 6.31 6.10 -0.42
C THR A 470 5.52 5.62 0.79
N ALA A 471 4.21 5.45 0.62
CA ALA A 471 3.35 4.67 1.51
C ALA A 471 2.80 3.46 0.74
N ILE A 472 2.53 2.34 1.42
CA ILE A 472 1.95 1.14 0.79
C ILE A 472 0.42 1.20 0.83
N SER A 473 -0.14 1.59 1.97
CA SER A 473 -1.58 1.50 2.21
C SER A 473 -2.17 2.55 3.12
N TRP A 474 -1.36 3.34 3.84
CA TRP A 474 -1.88 4.47 4.59
C TRP A 474 -0.80 5.47 4.99
N LEU A 475 -1.26 6.69 5.29
CA LEU A 475 -0.52 7.69 6.04
C LEU A 475 -1.42 8.27 7.13
N TRP A 476 -0.81 8.81 8.18
CA TRP A 476 -1.50 9.37 9.33
C TRP A 476 -0.77 10.63 9.83
N GLY A 477 -1.53 11.62 10.27
CA GLY A 477 -1.00 12.81 10.92
C GLY A 477 -2.01 13.43 11.87
N GLY A 478 -1.50 14.11 12.89
CA GLY A 478 -2.30 14.83 13.88
C GLY A 478 -1.80 14.60 15.30
N THR A 479 -2.66 14.85 16.27
CA THR A 479 -2.36 14.67 17.70
C THR A 479 -3.05 13.43 18.26
N ASN A 480 -2.74 13.06 19.50
CA ASN A 480 -3.46 12.01 20.21
C ASN A 480 -4.95 12.36 20.47
N GLN A 481 -5.35 13.63 20.31
CA GLN A 481 -6.73 14.08 20.49
C GLN A 481 -7.49 14.15 19.16
N ALA A 482 -6.81 14.45 18.07
CA ALA A 482 -7.42 14.60 16.76
C ALA A 482 -6.40 14.25 15.68
N GLY A 483 -6.62 13.14 14.98
CA GLY A 483 -5.77 12.71 13.88
C GLY A 483 -6.58 12.34 12.63
N LEU A 484 -5.93 12.40 11.49
CA LEU A 484 -6.47 11.96 10.21
C LEU A 484 -5.60 10.82 9.67
N ALA A 485 -6.19 9.65 9.45
CA ALA A 485 -5.59 8.63 8.59
C ALA A 485 -6.15 8.76 7.17
N VAL A 486 -5.27 8.70 6.19
CA VAL A 486 -5.63 8.56 4.78
C VAL A 486 -5.31 7.14 4.36
N LEU A 487 -6.34 6.35 4.06
CA LEU A 487 -6.22 4.97 3.62
C LEU A 487 -6.09 4.93 2.10
N LEU A 488 -5.11 4.18 1.60
CA LEU A 488 -4.76 4.12 0.20
C LEU A 488 -5.16 2.78 -0.41
N ASP A 489 -5.62 2.80 -1.66
CA ASP A 489 -5.95 1.60 -2.42
C ASP A 489 -4.68 1.01 -3.10
N GLY A 490 -3.47 1.36 -2.66
CA GLY A 490 -2.22 0.85 -3.21
C GLY A 490 -1.06 1.80 -2.93
N PRO A 491 0.18 1.38 -3.27
CA PRO A 491 1.34 2.22 -3.06
C PRO A 491 1.20 3.56 -3.78
N GLN A 492 1.54 4.64 -3.09
CA GLN A 492 1.50 6.00 -3.62
C GLN A 492 2.61 6.87 -3.05
N GLY A 493 2.96 7.93 -3.78
CA GLY A 493 3.72 9.05 -3.27
C GLY A 493 2.90 9.86 -2.27
N VAL A 494 3.48 10.17 -1.12
CA VAL A 494 2.83 10.84 0.00
C VAL A 494 3.72 11.89 0.64
N SER A 495 3.12 12.88 1.28
CA SER A 495 3.82 13.94 1.99
C SER A 495 3.13 14.27 3.32
N GLY A 496 3.92 14.68 4.31
CA GLY A 496 3.41 15.24 5.56
C GLY A 496 4.31 16.35 6.07
N ASN A 497 3.71 17.43 6.56
CA ASN A 497 4.41 18.57 7.14
C ASN A 497 3.51 19.31 8.15
N ASN A 498 3.96 20.46 8.64
CA ASN A 498 3.24 21.27 9.63
C ASN A 498 1.99 21.98 9.06
N ASN A 499 1.72 21.88 7.76
CA ASN A 499 0.48 22.36 7.16
C ASN A 499 -0.51 21.21 7.05
N GLY A 500 -0.06 19.98 6.74
CA GLY A 500 -0.91 18.80 6.74
C GLY A 500 -0.36 17.63 5.94
N LEU A 501 -1.26 16.87 5.31
CA LEU A 501 -0.96 15.63 4.57
C LEU A 501 -1.22 15.81 3.08
N GLY A 502 -0.54 15.02 2.25
CA GLY A 502 -0.76 15.01 0.81
C GLY A 502 -0.50 13.64 0.18
N VAL A 503 -1.17 13.37 -0.93
CA VAL A 503 -1.01 12.18 -1.77
C VAL A 503 -0.86 12.61 -3.22
N SER A 504 0.21 12.16 -3.86
CA SER A 504 0.42 12.26 -5.31
C SER A 504 -0.45 11.22 -6.02
N LEU A 505 -1.27 11.67 -6.98
CA LEU A 505 -2.32 10.87 -7.59
C LEU A 505 -1.96 10.35 -8.98
N LEU A 506 -1.61 11.27 -9.88
CA LEU A 506 -1.28 11.01 -11.27
C LEU A 506 -0.16 11.96 -11.69
N ARG A 507 0.73 11.45 -12.53
CA ARG A 507 1.76 12.23 -13.21
C ARG A 507 1.56 12.14 -14.72
N GLY A 508 2.29 12.94 -15.49
CA GLY A 508 2.35 12.83 -16.94
C GLY A 508 3.77 12.77 -17.49
N PRO A 509 4.66 11.88 -17.00
CA PRO A 509 6.01 11.80 -17.53
C PRO A 509 5.95 11.32 -18.99
N THR A 510 7.00 11.63 -19.75
CA THR A 510 7.14 11.32 -21.18
C THR A 510 8.40 10.54 -21.51
N TRP A 511 9.29 10.35 -20.54
CA TRP A 511 10.46 9.51 -20.67
C TRP A 511 10.55 8.53 -19.48
N PRO A 512 10.74 7.22 -19.73
CA PRO A 512 11.10 6.61 -21.01
C PRO A 512 9.88 6.21 -21.87
N ASP A 513 8.66 6.37 -21.35
CA ASP A 513 7.41 6.16 -22.08
C ASP A 513 6.69 7.51 -22.34
N PRO A 514 6.55 7.94 -23.61
CA PRO A 514 5.84 9.17 -24.00
C PRO A 514 4.35 9.22 -23.62
N SER A 515 3.77 8.05 -23.35
CA SER A 515 2.35 7.85 -23.04
C SER A 515 2.10 7.43 -21.59
N ALA A 516 3.13 7.51 -20.73
CA ALA A 516 3.01 7.10 -19.34
C ALA A 516 1.79 7.79 -18.67
N ASP A 517 1.02 6.98 -17.95
CA ASP A 517 -0.20 7.37 -17.25
C ASP A 517 -1.31 8.00 -18.09
N GLN A 518 -1.21 8.08 -19.43
CA GLN A 518 -2.33 8.52 -20.25
C GLN A 518 -3.48 7.51 -20.20
N GLY A 519 -4.72 8.02 -20.27
CA GLY A 519 -5.92 7.20 -20.35
C GLY A 519 -6.79 7.24 -19.09
N TRP A 520 -7.60 6.20 -18.90
CA TRP A 520 -8.61 6.17 -17.85
C TRP A 520 -8.06 5.66 -16.53
N HIS A 521 -8.15 6.51 -15.51
CA HIS A 521 -7.78 6.19 -14.14
C HIS A 521 -8.99 6.21 -13.22
N ARG A 522 -8.97 5.30 -12.25
CA ARG A 522 -9.90 5.31 -11.11
C ARG A 522 -9.11 5.09 -9.84
N LEU A 523 -8.81 6.17 -9.13
CA LEU A 523 -8.09 6.15 -7.87
C LEU A 523 -9.08 6.12 -6.72
N ARG A 524 -8.73 5.42 -5.64
CA ARG A 524 -9.58 5.25 -4.47
C ARG A 524 -8.74 5.47 -3.22
N MET A 525 -9.28 6.23 -2.29
CA MET A 525 -8.72 6.45 -0.95
C MET A 525 -9.84 6.71 0.04
N ALA A 526 -9.51 6.79 1.32
CA ALA A 526 -10.49 7.05 2.36
C ALA A 526 -9.92 7.93 3.46
N LEU A 527 -10.74 8.83 3.98
CA LEU A 527 -10.44 9.70 5.11
C LEU A 527 -11.03 9.08 6.37
N MET A 528 -10.17 8.70 7.30
CA MET A 528 -10.57 8.10 8.57
C MET A 528 -10.17 9.03 9.71
N PRO A 529 -11.14 9.72 10.33
CA PRO A 529 -10.94 10.41 11.60
C PRO A 529 -10.44 9.44 12.67
N THR A 530 -9.48 9.87 13.48
CA THR A 530 -8.89 9.03 14.52
C THR A 530 -8.77 9.76 15.85
N THR A 531 -8.87 8.96 16.92
CA THR A 531 -8.56 9.33 18.28
C THR A 531 -7.34 8.55 18.73
N GLY A 532 -6.37 9.19 19.37
CA GLY A 532 -5.10 8.56 19.70
C GLY A 532 -4.16 8.49 18.49
N SER A 533 -3.02 7.83 18.69
CA SER A 533 -2.05 7.57 17.63
C SER A 533 -2.57 6.56 16.61
N TRP A 534 -1.88 6.46 15.46
CA TRP A 534 -2.21 5.52 14.38
C TRP A 534 -2.36 4.07 14.85
N HIS A 535 -1.57 3.62 15.84
CA HIS A 535 -1.66 2.24 16.34
C HIS A 535 -2.88 2.04 17.24
N HIS A 536 -3.20 2.96 18.15
CA HIS A 536 -4.40 2.88 18.98
C HIS A 536 -5.69 2.91 18.14
N ALA A 537 -5.69 3.70 17.06
CA ALA A 537 -6.80 3.76 16.11
C ALA A 537 -6.84 2.56 15.11
N ALA A 538 -5.96 1.57 15.27
CA ALA A 538 -5.84 0.40 14.42
C ALA A 538 -5.77 0.72 12.91
N VAL A 539 -5.08 1.81 12.53
CA VAL A 539 -5.03 2.32 11.15
C VAL A 539 -4.58 1.24 10.16
N ALA A 540 -3.56 0.46 10.51
CA ALA A 540 -3.09 -0.62 9.65
C ALA A 540 -4.17 -1.70 9.39
N ALA A 541 -4.99 -2.03 10.39
CA ALA A 541 -6.08 -2.99 10.24
C ALA A 541 -7.21 -2.43 9.36
N GLN A 542 -7.56 -1.16 9.57
CA GLN A 542 -8.57 -0.48 8.76
C GLN A 542 -8.10 -0.31 7.31
N ALA A 543 -6.81 -0.03 7.07
CA ALA A 543 -6.23 0.00 5.72
C ALA A 543 -6.34 -1.37 5.02
N ARG A 544 -6.12 -2.47 5.74
CA ARG A 544 -6.35 -3.83 5.20
C ARG A 544 -7.83 -4.06 4.87
N ARG A 545 -8.74 -3.74 5.79
CA ARG A 545 -10.20 -3.84 5.57
C ARG A 545 -10.66 -3.02 4.37
N PHE A 546 -10.15 -1.79 4.23
CA PHE A 546 -10.42 -0.94 3.07
C PHE A 546 -9.92 -1.57 1.76
N ARG A 547 -8.78 -2.27 1.80
CA ARG A 547 -8.14 -2.86 0.63
C ARG A 547 -8.68 -4.25 0.25
N GLN A 548 -9.42 -4.91 1.12
CA GLN A 548 -9.88 -6.29 0.95
C GLN A 548 -11.39 -6.33 0.68
N PRO A 549 -11.83 -6.48 -0.58
CA PRO A 549 -13.24 -6.65 -0.87
C PRO A 549 -13.71 -8.01 -0.39
N LEU A 550 -14.94 -8.07 0.15
CA LEU A 550 -15.57 -9.34 0.48
C LEU A 550 -15.80 -10.18 -0.79
N TRP A 551 -15.45 -11.47 -0.69
CA TRP A 551 -15.74 -12.45 -1.71
C TRP A 551 -17.25 -12.71 -1.75
N ARG A 552 -17.81 -12.85 -2.95
CA ARG A 552 -19.24 -13.04 -3.17
C ARG A 552 -19.43 -14.08 -4.26
N HIS A 553 -20.28 -15.07 -4.02
CA HIS A 553 -20.57 -16.13 -4.98
C HIS A 553 -21.99 -16.68 -4.79
N PRO A 554 -22.72 -17.06 -5.85
CA PRO A 554 -23.98 -17.77 -5.69
C PRO A 554 -23.82 -19.05 -4.86
N ALA A 555 -24.72 -19.24 -3.90
CA ALA A 555 -24.74 -20.41 -3.02
C ALA A 555 -25.69 -21.48 -3.58
N ALA A 556 -25.39 -22.75 -3.29
CA ALA A 556 -26.39 -23.81 -3.41
C ALA A 556 -27.47 -23.62 -2.33
N ALA A 557 -28.65 -24.19 -2.57
CA ALA A 557 -29.77 -24.11 -1.64
C ALA A 557 -29.39 -24.71 -0.26
N GLY A 558 -29.78 -24.00 0.79
CA GLY A 558 -29.67 -24.43 2.17
C GLY A 558 -30.14 -23.33 3.14
N PRO A 559 -30.07 -23.58 4.45
CA PRO A 559 -30.43 -22.58 5.44
C PRO A 559 -29.41 -21.44 5.44
N ALA A 560 -29.84 -20.27 5.96
CA ALA A 560 -28.89 -19.24 6.34
C ALA A 560 -27.94 -19.82 7.38
N GLU A 561 -26.64 -19.67 7.15
CA GLU A 561 -25.62 -20.22 8.03
C GLU A 561 -24.38 -19.35 8.02
N ARG A 562 -23.52 -19.60 9.00
CA ARG A 562 -22.23 -18.96 9.15
C ARG A 562 -21.16 -20.01 9.41
N ARG A 563 -19.99 -19.81 8.81
CA ARG A 563 -18.83 -20.70 8.93
C ARG A 563 -17.60 -19.89 9.33
N SER A 564 -17.08 -20.21 10.51
CA SER A 564 -15.77 -19.76 10.98
C SER A 564 -14.70 -20.71 10.54
N TRP A 565 -13.65 -20.20 9.94
CA TRP A 565 -12.46 -21.00 9.65
C TRP A 565 -11.28 -20.58 10.51
N LEU A 566 -11.16 -19.28 10.80
CA LEU A 566 -10.08 -18.76 11.60
C LEU A 566 -10.49 -17.51 12.38
N ALA A 567 -10.22 -17.55 13.69
CA ALA A 567 -10.27 -16.39 14.56
C ALA A 567 -8.93 -15.64 14.55
N TRP A 568 -8.96 -14.32 14.48
CA TRP A 568 -7.80 -13.44 14.46
C TRP A 568 -7.93 -12.36 15.54
N PRO A 569 -7.45 -12.63 16.76
CA PRO A 569 -7.76 -11.80 17.93
C PRO A 569 -7.01 -10.47 17.99
N ASP A 570 -5.93 -10.30 17.21
CA ASP A 570 -5.06 -9.13 17.30
C ASP A 570 -5.03 -8.33 15.98
N PRO A 571 -5.69 -7.16 15.93
CA PRO A 571 -5.69 -6.31 14.73
C PRO A 571 -4.31 -5.72 14.40
N HIS A 572 -3.36 -5.75 15.34
CA HIS A 572 -1.98 -5.30 15.09
C HIS A 572 -1.13 -6.33 14.35
N GLN A 573 -1.56 -7.59 14.32
CA GLN A 573 -0.89 -8.63 13.56
C GLN A 573 -1.32 -8.60 12.09
N HIS A 574 -0.33 -8.72 11.22
CA HIS A 574 -0.47 -8.84 9.80
C HIS A 574 -0.08 -10.25 9.37
N TRP A 575 -0.96 -10.90 8.63
CA TRP A 575 -0.70 -12.21 8.05
C TRP A 575 0.12 -12.07 6.75
N LEU A 576 1.19 -12.85 6.63
CA LEU A 576 2.14 -12.80 5.51
C LEU A 576 1.94 -13.91 4.48
N GLY A 577 1.35 -15.05 4.85
CA GLY A 577 1.17 -16.18 3.92
C GLY A 577 1.22 -17.55 4.60
N PHE A 578 1.04 -18.60 3.78
CA PHE A 578 1.32 -20.00 4.12
C PHE A 578 2.56 -20.48 3.38
N ASP A 579 3.24 -21.47 3.96
CA ASP A 579 4.28 -22.25 3.31
C ASP A 579 4.15 -23.73 3.71
N SER A 580 4.70 -24.63 2.91
CA SER A 580 4.78 -26.04 3.25
C SER A 580 5.83 -26.24 4.34
N ALA A 581 5.46 -26.89 5.43
CA ALA A 581 6.41 -27.30 6.45
C ALA A 581 7.18 -28.56 5.99
N ALA A 582 8.39 -28.74 6.52
CA ALA A 582 9.27 -29.87 6.15
C ALA A 582 8.65 -31.26 6.45
N ASP A 583 7.68 -31.32 7.37
CA ASP A 583 6.92 -32.53 7.74
C ASP A 583 5.66 -32.75 6.88
N GLY A 584 5.45 -31.93 5.85
CA GLY A 584 4.26 -31.95 5.01
C GLY A 584 3.05 -31.19 5.60
N GLY A 585 3.21 -30.58 6.78
CA GLY A 585 2.22 -29.68 7.37
C GLY A 585 2.15 -28.32 6.65
N LEU A 586 1.25 -27.46 7.11
CA LEU A 586 1.15 -26.07 6.66
C LEU A 586 1.63 -25.15 7.79
N GLN A 587 2.58 -24.28 7.48
CA GLN A 587 3.02 -23.22 8.38
C GLN A 587 2.51 -21.88 7.87
N TRP A 588 2.22 -20.96 8.77
CA TRP A 588 1.86 -19.60 8.43
C TRP A 588 2.74 -18.59 9.14
N GLN A 589 2.86 -17.40 8.55
CA GLN A 589 3.71 -16.36 9.07
C GLN A 589 2.89 -15.12 9.38
N THR A 590 3.19 -14.49 10.52
CA THR A 590 2.55 -13.25 10.95
C THR A 590 3.61 -12.25 11.41
N GLN A 591 3.27 -10.97 11.32
CA GLN A 591 4.13 -9.87 11.73
C GLN A 591 3.33 -8.88 12.58
N ASN A 592 3.91 -8.44 13.70
CA ASN A 592 3.36 -7.33 14.47
C ASN A 592 3.77 -6.00 13.82
N LEU A 593 2.78 -5.20 13.41
CA LEU A 593 3.01 -3.88 12.81
C LEU A 593 2.90 -2.73 13.84
N SER A 594 2.60 -3.03 15.10
CA SER A 594 2.50 -2.02 16.17
C SER A 594 3.80 -1.90 16.97
N PRO A 595 4.04 -0.73 17.61
CA PRO A 595 5.14 -0.58 18.56
C PRO A 595 4.87 -1.30 19.90
N CYS A 596 3.66 -1.82 20.09
CA CYS A 596 3.23 -2.48 21.32
C CYS A 596 3.53 -3.98 21.26
N ARG A 597 3.65 -4.63 22.43
CA ARG A 597 3.72 -6.11 22.47
C ARG A 597 2.36 -6.70 22.09
N SER A 598 2.36 -7.53 21.06
CA SER A 598 1.18 -8.31 20.66
C SER A 598 1.04 -9.60 21.46
N GLN A 599 -0.20 -10.02 21.67
CA GLN A 599 -0.52 -11.36 22.15
C GLN A 599 -0.71 -12.29 20.96
N TRP A 600 0.04 -13.39 20.92
CA TRP A 600 -0.13 -14.39 19.87
C TRP A 600 -1.51 -15.04 19.99
N PRO A 601 -2.21 -15.31 18.87
CA PRO A 601 -3.47 -16.06 18.94
C PRO A 601 -3.26 -17.34 19.75
N ALA A 602 -4.20 -17.72 20.61
CA ALA A 602 -4.16 -19.07 21.19
C ALA A 602 -4.36 -20.08 20.05
N ALA A 603 -3.65 -21.20 20.05
CA ALA A 603 -3.90 -22.26 19.09
C ALA A 603 -5.35 -22.76 19.27
N SER A 604 -6.22 -22.49 18.31
CA SER A 604 -7.60 -22.99 18.30
C SER A 604 -7.74 -24.04 17.20
N GLY A 605 -7.91 -25.32 17.55
CA GLY A 605 -8.02 -26.43 16.59
C GLY A 605 -6.72 -27.25 16.45
N PRO A 606 -6.47 -27.93 15.30
CA PRO A 606 -5.35 -28.87 15.14
C PRO A 606 -3.98 -28.20 14.93
N TRP A 607 -3.86 -26.90 15.20
CA TRP A 607 -2.69 -26.10 14.87
C TRP A 607 -1.70 -26.03 16.04
N GLN A 608 -0.41 -25.89 15.74
CA GLN A 608 0.64 -25.59 16.72
C GLN A 608 1.30 -24.24 16.40
N ILE A 609 1.60 -23.45 17.42
CA ILE A 609 2.28 -22.16 17.26
C ILE A 609 3.76 -22.33 17.56
N LYS A 610 4.61 -21.98 16.59
CA LYS A 610 6.06 -21.94 16.74
C LYS A 610 6.56 -20.51 16.51
N ARG A 611 7.41 -20.01 17.40
CA ARG A 611 8.08 -18.72 17.22
C ARG A 611 9.36 -18.92 16.44
N TRP A 612 9.49 -18.28 15.28
CA TRP A 612 10.73 -18.32 14.50
C TRP A 612 11.59 -17.10 14.83
N PRO A 613 12.81 -17.27 15.38
CA PRO A 613 13.75 -16.17 15.50
C PRO A 613 14.25 -15.80 14.10
N TRP A 614 14.08 -14.52 13.72
CA TRP A 614 14.76 -13.94 12.56
C TRP A 614 16.26 -14.14 12.76
N GLY A 615 16.90 -14.96 11.91
CA GLY A 615 18.34 -15.26 11.99
C GLY A 615 18.71 -16.75 11.98
N MET A 616 17.78 -17.68 12.23
CA MET A 616 18.05 -19.13 12.13
C MET A 616 17.63 -19.73 10.77
N ALA A 617 17.89 -19.01 9.67
CA ALA A 617 17.91 -19.61 8.34
C ALA A 617 19.35 -19.98 7.96
N GLN A 618 20.04 -20.69 8.84
CA GLN A 618 21.33 -21.34 8.56
C GLN A 618 21.44 -22.60 9.41
N SER A 619 20.79 -23.68 8.98
CA SER A 619 21.29 -25.07 9.04
C SER A 619 20.13 -26.06 8.85
N SER A 620 19.90 -26.44 7.61
CA SER A 620 19.50 -27.80 7.24
C SER A 620 19.89 -28.04 5.79
#